data_AF-A0A0L7R0S9-F1
#
_entry.id   AF-A0A0L7R0S9-F1
#
_cell.length_a   1.000
_cell.length_b   1.000
_cell.length_c   1.000
_cell.angle_alpha   90.00
_cell.angle_beta   90.00
_cell.angle_gamma   90.00
#
_symmetry.space_group_name_H-M   'P 1'
#
loop_
_entity.id
_entity.type
_entity.pdbx_description
1 polymer ?
#
loop_
_entity_poly.entity_id
_entity_poly.type
_entity_poly.pdbx_seq_one_letter_code
_entity_poly.pdbx_strand_id
1 'polypeptide(L)'
;MQCDGFGWEVARPGKFLAGQKQGRLLAESSIYFVEMSSRAKNEEETALDIGHFTYDRQKVAFFSQNATISFLTLLQKCSEVFLNSCVMLGSCRSQECGHERLVRCGRPLERINNNDLSFAVKKEELQQLCPDFQTGMKCIQTYTFDCMQEKQREHFNLLYAGTNQVVMELCQDGPYQDEFLKHAPCMHKVQPEYELCYKKYQKTTQEIERRNHTASLNGSLKSLCCGFQEFLECSHHTVRRQCGDDTAQFAKEFLDRMSSWLLRVHCAPYTGDVCAIGSDAGVFRVQAMLMVILAVLARYFT
;
A
#
# COMPACT_ATOMS: atom_id res chain seq x y z
N MET A 1 18.78 33.98 -14.20
CA MET A 1 17.65 34.39 -15.05
C MET A 1 16.46 34.63 -14.13
N GLN A 2 16.23 35.91 -13.83
CA GLN A 2 15.16 36.44 -12.98
C GLN A 2 13.77 36.18 -13.58
N CYS A 3 12.77 36.03 -12.71
CA CYS A 3 11.43 36.54 -12.97
C CYS A 3 11.07 37.55 -11.88
N ASP A 4 11.24 38.83 -12.20
CA ASP A 4 10.68 39.97 -11.46
C ASP A 4 9.18 40.13 -11.79
N GLY A 5 8.44 40.74 -10.86
CA GLY A 5 6.98 40.70 -10.79
C GLY A 5 6.19 41.83 -11.44
N PHE A 6 4.86 41.72 -11.29
CA PHE A 6 3.80 42.74 -11.38
C PHE A 6 2.56 42.02 -10.76
N GLY A 7 1.93 42.45 -9.66
CA GLY A 7 1.31 43.74 -9.41
C GLY A 7 -0.20 43.48 -9.29
N TRP A 8 -0.72 43.39 -8.06
CA TRP A 8 -2.13 43.19 -7.77
C TRP A 8 -2.84 44.55 -7.74
N GLU A 9 -3.81 44.81 -8.64
CA GLU A 9 -4.93 45.71 -8.30
C GLU A 9 -6.21 45.49 -9.13
N VAL A 10 -7.21 44.98 -8.41
CA VAL A 10 -8.67 45.14 -8.46
C VAL A 10 -9.36 45.57 -9.78
N ALA A 11 -10.15 44.64 -10.34
CA ALA A 11 -11.41 44.96 -11.03
C ALA A 11 -12.46 43.84 -10.85
N ARG A 12 -13.51 44.12 -10.07
CA ARG A 12 -14.84 43.48 -10.12
C ARG A 12 -15.83 44.54 -10.68
N PRO A 13 -17.06 44.20 -11.14
CA PRO A 13 -17.63 42.90 -11.56
C PRO A 13 -18.30 42.97 -12.96
N GLY A 14 -18.35 41.85 -13.70
CA GLY A 14 -19.24 41.77 -14.86
C GLY A 14 -19.06 40.55 -15.75
N LYS A 15 -20.07 39.66 -15.74
CA LYS A 15 -20.38 38.57 -16.70
C LYS A 15 -19.60 37.25 -16.54
N PHE A 16 -20.02 36.50 -15.51
CA PHE A 16 -20.17 35.05 -15.63
C PHE A 16 -21.43 34.74 -16.44
N LEU A 17 -21.38 33.65 -17.23
CA LEU A 17 -22.47 32.82 -17.80
C LEU A 17 -22.30 32.56 -19.30
N ALA A 18 -21.39 31.66 -19.67
CA ALA A 18 -21.48 30.85 -20.89
C ALA A 18 -20.47 29.68 -20.85
N GLY A 19 -20.61 28.78 -19.88
CA GLY A 19 -19.75 27.59 -19.80
C GLY A 19 -20.40 26.40 -19.10
N GLN A 20 -21.70 26.47 -18.80
CA GLN A 20 -22.44 25.44 -18.07
C GLN A 20 -23.67 24.98 -18.88
N LYS A 21 -23.50 24.76 -20.19
CA LYS A 21 -24.52 24.15 -21.05
C LYS A 21 -24.05 22.96 -21.90
N GLN A 22 -22.76 22.63 -21.94
CA GLN A 22 -22.26 21.50 -22.74
C GLN A 22 -22.03 20.19 -21.95
N GLY A 23 -22.06 20.23 -20.62
CA GLY A 23 -21.87 19.03 -19.77
C GLY A 23 -23.16 18.29 -19.39
N ARG A 24 -24.34 18.90 -19.60
CA ARG A 24 -25.62 18.31 -19.20
C ARG A 24 -26.27 17.45 -20.31
N LEU A 25 -25.91 17.67 -21.58
CA LEU A 25 -26.42 16.90 -22.73
C LEU A 25 -25.71 15.54 -22.92
N LEU A 26 -24.45 15.40 -22.47
CA LEU A 26 -23.72 14.12 -22.58
C LEU A 26 -24.07 13.13 -21.45
N ALA A 27 -24.56 13.60 -20.29
CA ALA A 27 -25.00 12.72 -19.21
C ALA A 27 -26.42 12.15 -19.44
N GLU A 28 -27.32 12.91 -20.08
CA GLU A 28 -28.67 12.41 -20.43
C GLU A 28 -28.62 11.36 -21.56
N SER A 29 -27.62 11.41 -22.44
CA SER A 29 -27.51 10.47 -23.58
C SER A 29 -27.09 9.05 -23.17
N SER A 30 -26.31 8.91 -22.10
CA SER A 30 -25.81 7.62 -21.62
C SER A 30 -26.83 6.87 -20.77
N ILE A 31 -27.72 7.59 -20.08
CA ILE A 31 -28.76 7.00 -19.22
C ILE A 31 -29.89 6.41 -20.08
N TYR A 32 -30.30 7.07 -21.17
CA TYR A 32 -31.30 6.56 -22.11
C TYR A 32 -30.87 5.25 -22.82
N PHE A 33 -29.57 5.06 -23.08
CA PHE A 33 -29.08 3.87 -23.80
C PHE A 33 -28.97 2.63 -22.90
N VAL A 34 -28.69 2.81 -21.60
CA VAL A 34 -28.68 1.70 -20.62
C VAL A 34 -30.12 1.26 -20.31
N GLU A 35 -31.08 2.18 -20.24
CA GLU A 35 -32.49 1.88 -19.97
C GLU A 35 -33.19 1.16 -21.16
N MET A 36 -32.81 1.46 -22.41
CA MET A 36 -33.28 0.72 -23.60
C MET A 36 -32.67 -0.69 -23.73
N SER A 37 -31.42 -0.89 -23.29
CA SER A 37 -30.77 -2.21 -23.31
C SER A 37 -31.33 -3.17 -22.24
N SER A 38 -31.77 -2.64 -21.08
CA SER A 38 -32.47 -3.43 -20.06
C SER A 38 -33.92 -3.76 -20.42
N ARG A 39 -34.61 -2.94 -21.23
CA ARG A 39 -35.97 -3.25 -21.72
C ARG A 39 -35.99 -4.33 -22.80
N ALA A 40 -34.98 -4.37 -23.68
CA ALA A 40 -34.88 -5.36 -24.75
C ALA A 40 -34.54 -6.78 -24.27
N LYS A 41 -33.96 -6.96 -23.08
CA LYS A 41 -33.70 -8.29 -22.49
C LYS A 41 -34.88 -8.88 -21.73
N ASN A 42 -35.86 -8.08 -21.32
CA ASN A 42 -37.04 -8.55 -20.57
C ASN A 42 -38.25 -8.88 -21.46
N GLU A 43 -38.23 -8.56 -22.76
CA GLU A 43 -39.32 -8.91 -23.70
C GLU A 43 -39.05 -10.19 -24.51
N GLU A 44 -37.92 -10.88 -24.29
CA GLU A 44 -37.62 -12.17 -24.94
C GLU A 44 -38.22 -13.38 -24.18
N GLU A 45 -38.71 -13.21 -22.94
CA GLU A 45 -39.36 -14.28 -22.14
C GLU A 45 -40.90 -14.23 -22.12
N THR A 46 -41.54 -13.23 -22.73
CA THR A 46 -43.02 -13.11 -22.77
C THR A 46 -43.54 -12.87 -24.18
N ALA A 47 -43.31 -13.80 -25.10
CA ALA A 47 -44.05 -13.86 -26.36
C ALA A 47 -44.07 -15.30 -26.92
N LEU A 48 -44.42 -16.26 -26.06
CA LEU A 48 -44.90 -17.58 -26.49
C LEU A 48 -46.39 -17.63 -26.20
N ASP A 49 -47.17 -16.75 -26.83
CA ASP A 49 -48.51 -17.10 -27.29
C ASP A 49 -49.15 -16.00 -28.15
N ILE A 50 -49.84 -16.45 -29.20
CA ILE A 50 -50.84 -15.74 -30.01
C ILE A 50 -50.30 -14.76 -31.08
N GLY A 51 -50.11 -15.32 -32.28
CA GLY A 51 -50.97 -14.98 -33.42
C GLY A 51 -50.65 -13.75 -34.27
N HIS A 52 -50.22 -14.04 -35.51
CA HIS A 52 -50.36 -13.22 -36.73
C HIS A 52 -49.49 -11.96 -36.88
N PHE A 53 -48.42 -12.07 -37.68
CA PHE A 53 -48.20 -11.22 -38.87
C PHE A 53 -47.02 -11.78 -39.69
N THR A 54 -47.25 -12.12 -40.96
CA THR A 54 -46.23 -12.66 -41.87
C THR A 54 -45.20 -11.59 -42.24
N TYR A 55 -43.93 -11.81 -41.90
CA TYR A 55 -42.80 -10.90 -42.16
C TYR A 55 -42.03 -11.32 -43.43
N ASP A 56 -41.83 -10.39 -44.36
CA ASP A 56 -41.11 -10.60 -45.62
C ASP A 56 -39.59 -10.66 -45.38
N ARG A 57 -39.00 -11.83 -45.63
CA ARG A 57 -37.62 -12.21 -45.27
C ARG A 57 -36.53 -11.48 -46.09
N GLN A 58 -36.91 -10.81 -47.19
CA GLN A 58 -35.94 -10.19 -48.11
C GLN A 58 -35.45 -8.79 -47.66
N LYS A 59 -36.22 -8.04 -46.87
CA LYS A 59 -35.82 -6.68 -46.41
C LYS A 59 -34.86 -6.68 -45.22
N VAL A 60 -34.82 -7.75 -44.43
CA VAL A 60 -33.95 -7.84 -43.23
C VAL A 60 -32.49 -8.07 -43.60
N ALA A 61 -32.22 -8.79 -44.70
CA ALA A 61 -30.84 -9.05 -45.15
C ALA A 61 -30.13 -7.78 -45.68
N PHE A 62 -30.86 -6.89 -46.35
CA PHE A 62 -30.31 -5.66 -46.93
C PHE A 62 -29.96 -4.59 -45.88
N PHE A 63 -30.70 -4.56 -44.76
CA PHE A 63 -30.43 -3.66 -43.63
C PHE A 63 -29.23 -4.10 -42.79
N SER A 64 -28.95 -5.41 -42.73
CA SER A 64 -27.86 -5.99 -41.92
C SER A 64 -26.45 -5.70 -42.49
N GLN A 65 -26.30 -5.67 -43.83
CA GLN A 65 -25.00 -5.36 -44.47
C GLN A 65 -24.65 -3.85 -44.44
N ASN A 66 -25.64 -2.96 -44.55
CA ASN A 66 -25.39 -1.52 -44.51
C ASN A 66 -25.11 -0.98 -43.10
N ALA A 67 -25.67 -1.63 -42.07
CA ALA A 67 -25.42 -1.28 -40.66
C ALA A 67 -24.01 -1.69 -40.20
N THR A 68 -23.51 -2.84 -40.64
CA THR A 68 -22.16 -3.32 -40.31
C THR A 68 -21.05 -2.49 -40.96
N ILE A 69 -21.24 -2.02 -42.21
CA ILE A 69 -20.33 -1.11 -42.90
C ILE A 69 -20.29 0.28 -42.23
N SER A 70 -21.44 0.78 -41.75
CA SER A 70 -21.51 2.04 -40.99
C SER A 70 -20.85 1.94 -39.61
N PHE A 71 -20.94 0.78 -38.95
CA PHE A 71 -20.32 0.56 -37.64
C PHE A 71 -18.79 0.44 -37.73
N LEU A 72 -18.29 -0.27 -38.76
CA LEU A 72 -16.84 -0.39 -39.01
C LEU A 72 -16.21 0.95 -39.40
N THR A 73 -16.90 1.77 -40.20
CA THR A 73 -16.41 3.12 -40.56
C THR A 73 -16.46 4.11 -39.39
N LEU A 74 -17.41 3.97 -38.46
CA LEU A 74 -17.45 4.75 -37.21
C LEU A 74 -16.35 4.34 -36.22
N LEU A 75 -16.03 3.05 -36.11
CA LEU A 75 -14.92 2.55 -35.30
C LEU A 75 -13.55 2.96 -35.88
N GLN A 76 -13.40 2.91 -37.21
CA GLN A 76 -12.17 3.31 -37.89
C GLN A 76 -11.93 4.82 -37.81
N LYS A 77 -12.99 5.65 -37.94
CA LYS A 77 -12.94 7.10 -37.69
C LYS A 77 -12.72 7.46 -36.22
N CYS A 78 -13.22 6.66 -35.27
CA CYS A 78 -12.87 6.81 -33.86
C CYS A 78 -11.37 6.59 -33.62
N SER A 79 -10.73 5.65 -34.33
CA SER A 79 -9.27 5.44 -34.19
C SER A 79 -8.44 6.63 -34.69
N GLU A 80 -8.84 7.27 -35.80
CA GLU A 80 -8.10 8.42 -36.36
C GLU A 80 -8.31 9.71 -35.55
N VAL A 81 -9.49 9.89 -34.94
CA VAL A 81 -9.77 11.05 -34.07
C VAL A 81 -9.13 10.90 -32.69
N PHE A 82 -9.07 9.68 -32.12
CA PHE A 82 -8.39 9.43 -30.84
C PHE A 82 -6.86 9.52 -30.95
N LEU A 83 -6.27 9.15 -32.09
CA LEU A 83 -4.81 9.27 -32.30
C LEU A 83 -4.38 10.73 -32.50
N ASN A 84 -5.17 11.56 -33.19
CA ASN A 84 -4.79 12.94 -33.49
C ASN A 84 -5.17 13.99 -32.43
N SER A 85 -6.13 13.70 -31.53
CA SER A 85 -6.45 14.62 -30.43
C SER A 85 -5.41 14.60 -29.29
N CYS A 86 -4.51 13.61 -29.24
CA CYS A 86 -3.48 13.52 -28.21
C CYS A 86 -2.19 14.28 -28.58
N VAL A 87 -2.04 14.70 -29.86
CA VAL A 87 -0.78 15.23 -30.39
C VAL A 87 -0.66 16.76 -30.29
N MET A 88 -1.78 17.50 -30.21
CA MET A 88 -1.74 18.97 -30.39
C MET A 88 -2.13 19.81 -29.16
N LEU A 89 -2.41 19.20 -28.01
CA LEU A 89 -2.46 19.89 -26.72
C LEU A 89 -1.72 19.02 -25.70
N GLY A 90 -0.64 19.56 -25.17
CA GLY A 90 0.39 18.84 -24.41
C GLY A 90 -0.17 17.80 -23.44
N SER A 91 0.26 16.56 -23.65
CA SER A 91 0.27 15.46 -22.68
C SER A 91 -0.94 15.41 -21.75
N CYS A 92 -1.97 14.67 -22.14
CA CYS A 92 -2.67 13.87 -21.13
C CYS A 92 -1.65 12.89 -20.54
N ARG A 93 -0.84 13.34 -19.57
CA ARG A 93 -0.29 12.41 -18.59
C ARG A 93 -1.51 11.90 -17.83
N SER A 94 -2.07 10.78 -18.30
CA SER A 94 -2.84 9.93 -17.42
C SER A 94 -1.89 9.57 -16.29
N GLN A 95 -1.95 10.31 -15.19
CA GLN A 95 -1.13 10.04 -14.02
C GLN A 95 -1.62 8.69 -13.51
N GLU A 96 -0.89 7.62 -13.81
CA GLU A 96 -1.28 6.27 -13.41
C GLU A 96 -1.29 6.20 -11.88
N CYS A 97 -2.48 6.31 -11.29
CA CYS A 97 -2.72 6.18 -9.85
C CYS A 97 -2.78 4.72 -9.39
N GLY A 98 -2.35 3.79 -10.26
CA GLY A 98 -2.31 2.37 -9.97
C GLY A 98 -1.30 2.02 -8.86
N HIS A 99 -1.53 0.86 -8.24
CA HIS A 99 -0.65 0.29 -7.21
C HIS A 99 0.79 0.13 -7.70
N GLU A 100 0.99 -0.12 -9.00
CA GLU A 100 2.30 -0.32 -9.63
C GLU A 100 3.21 0.92 -9.50
N ARG A 101 2.65 2.14 -9.64
CA ARG A 101 3.40 3.40 -9.40
C ARG A 101 3.85 3.50 -7.94
N LEU A 102 2.97 3.16 -6.99
CA LEU A 102 3.30 3.21 -5.57
C LEU A 102 4.39 2.20 -5.20
N VAL A 103 4.28 0.96 -5.69
CA VAL A 103 5.31 -0.07 -5.50
C VAL A 103 6.65 0.41 -6.06
N ARG A 104 6.66 1.04 -7.24
CA ARG A 104 7.87 1.60 -7.84
C ARG A 104 8.50 2.70 -6.97
N CYS A 105 7.71 3.55 -6.33
CA CYS A 105 8.21 4.55 -5.38
C CYS A 105 8.85 3.91 -4.13
N GLY A 106 8.35 2.74 -3.70
CA GLY A 106 8.83 2.04 -2.51
C GLY A 106 10.13 1.25 -2.70
N ARG A 107 10.46 0.80 -3.93
CA ARG A 107 11.65 -0.03 -4.19
C ARG A 107 12.97 0.54 -3.64
N PRO A 108 13.29 1.83 -3.81
CA PRO A 108 14.51 2.41 -3.23
C PRO A 108 14.56 2.30 -1.70
N LEU A 109 13.39 2.32 -1.04
CA LEU A 109 13.27 2.31 0.41
C LEU A 109 13.31 0.89 0.98
N GLU A 110 13.18 -0.17 0.17
CA GLU A 110 13.16 -1.56 0.64
C GLU A 110 14.40 -1.91 1.47
N ARG A 111 15.57 -1.33 1.16
CA ARG A 111 16.79 -1.57 1.94
C ARG A 111 16.67 -1.08 3.38
N ILE A 112 16.12 0.11 3.62
CA ILE A 112 15.92 0.62 4.98
C ILE A 112 14.64 0.03 5.61
N ASN A 113 13.58 -0.14 4.81
CA ASN A 113 12.26 -0.60 5.28
C ASN A 113 12.20 -2.09 5.60
N ASN A 114 13.13 -2.90 5.09
CA ASN A 114 13.33 -4.28 5.56
C ASN A 114 13.99 -4.35 6.94
N ASN A 115 14.04 -3.23 7.67
CA ASN A 115 14.63 -3.13 8.97
C ASN A 115 16.12 -3.53 8.95
N ASP A 116 16.79 -3.43 7.81
CA ASP A 116 18.22 -3.66 7.74
C ASP A 116 18.93 -2.47 8.39
N LEU A 117 19.77 -2.76 9.39
CA LEU A 117 20.58 -1.77 10.12
C LEU A 117 22.02 -1.71 9.59
N SER A 118 22.32 -2.46 8.53
CA SER A 118 23.67 -2.68 8.01
C SER A 118 23.87 -2.29 6.55
N PHE A 119 22.91 -1.56 5.97
CA PHE A 119 22.94 -1.17 4.56
C PHE A 119 24.05 -0.18 4.19
N ALA A 120 24.67 0.48 5.18
CA ALA A 120 25.83 1.35 4.99
C ALA A 120 26.71 1.31 6.25
N VAL A 121 27.99 0.98 6.11
CA VAL A 121 28.95 0.98 7.24
C VAL A 121 29.78 2.26 7.24
N LYS A 122 29.91 2.90 6.08
CA LYS A 122 30.68 4.12 5.90
C LYS A 122 29.80 5.28 5.45
N LYS A 123 30.27 6.49 5.75
CA LYS A 123 29.59 7.73 5.35
C LYS A 123 29.46 7.84 3.82
N GLU A 124 30.50 7.44 3.08
CA GLU A 124 30.52 7.53 1.63
C GLU A 124 29.49 6.57 1.00
N GLU A 125 29.37 5.36 1.56
CA GLU A 125 28.35 4.38 1.16
C GLU A 125 26.95 4.92 1.43
N LEU A 126 26.74 5.52 2.60
CA LEU A 126 25.47 6.13 2.97
C LEU A 126 25.10 7.30 2.03
N GLN A 127 26.05 8.18 1.71
CA GLN A 127 25.85 9.31 0.81
C GLN A 127 25.48 8.88 -0.62
N GLN A 128 25.97 7.72 -1.07
CA GLN A 128 25.59 7.15 -2.38
C GLN A 128 24.14 6.66 -2.41
N LEU A 129 23.59 6.21 -1.27
CA LEU A 129 22.22 5.70 -1.17
C LEU A 129 21.18 6.81 -0.94
N CYS A 130 21.58 7.92 -0.36
CA CYS A 130 20.68 9.02 -0.02
C CYS A 130 19.86 9.61 -1.19
N PRO A 131 20.41 9.80 -2.41
CA PRO A 131 19.63 10.23 -3.56
C PRO A 131 18.46 9.28 -3.87
N ASP A 132 18.66 7.97 -3.73
CA ASP A 132 17.64 6.95 -3.99
C ASP A 132 16.53 7.00 -2.94
N PHE A 133 16.89 7.11 -1.65
CA PHE A 133 15.92 7.22 -0.56
C PHE A 133 15.08 8.49 -0.66
N GLN A 134 15.73 9.64 -0.89
CA GLN A 134 15.03 10.92 -1.04
C GLN A 134 14.12 10.93 -2.27
N THR A 135 14.56 10.32 -3.38
CA THR A 135 13.75 10.17 -4.58
C THR A 135 12.53 9.29 -4.32
N GLY A 136 12.70 8.16 -3.61
CA GLY A 136 11.61 7.30 -3.18
C GLY A 136 10.57 8.03 -2.31
N MET A 137 11.04 8.73 -1.26
CA MET A 137 10.16 9.51 -0.39
C MET A 137 9.39 10.60 -1.15
N LYS A 138 10.07 11.34 -2.04
CA LYS A 138 9.44 12.37 -2.88
C LYS A 138 8.43 11.79 -3.87
N CYS A 139 8.70 10.60 -4.41
CA CYS A 139 7.79 9.86 -5.28
C CYS A 139 6.50 9.51 -4.53
N ILE A 140 6.61 8.99 -3.31
CA ILE A 140 5.45 8.67 -2.44
C ILE A 140 4.64 9.94 -2.15
N GLN A 141 5.29 11.03 -1.73
CA GLN A 141 4.60 12.31 -1.47
C GLN A 141 3.84 12.81 -2.69
N THR A 142 4.47 12.80 -3.87
CA THR A 142 3.84 13.21 -5.13
C THR A 142 2.67 12.29 -5.48
N TYR A 143 2.82 10.97 -5.33
CA TYR A 143 1.73 10.02 -5.53
C TYR A 143 0.52 10.32 -4.64
N THR A 144 0.74 10.53 -3.34
CA THR A 144 -0.36 10.86 -2.41
C THR A 144 -1.01 12.21 -2.73
N PHE A 145 -0.25 13.15 -3.28
CA PHE A 145 -0.77 14.43 -3.72
C PHE A 145 -1.66 14.29 -4.96
N ASP A 146 -1.20 13.54 -5.96
CA ASP A 146 -1.90 13.39 -7.23
C ASP A 146 -3.13 12.48 -7.13
N CYS A 147 -3.02 11.41 -6.33
CA CYS A 147 -3.91 10.25 -6.42
C CYS A 147 -4.81 10.04 -5.21
N MET A 148 -4.64 10.80 -4.12
CA MET A 148 -5.43 10.64 -2.90
C MET A 148 -6.16 11.92 -2.52
N GLN A 149 -7.36 11.74 -1.95
CA GLN A 149 -8.12 12.81 -1.31
C GLN A 149 -7.46 13.23 0.01
N GLU A 150 -7.75 14.44 0.49
CA GLU A 150 -7.12 15.04 1.68
C GLU A 150 -7.07 14.11 2.89
N LYS A 151 -8.21 13.56 3.33
CA LYS A 151 -8.26 12.63 4.48
C LYS A 151 -7.48 11.33 4.25
N GLN A 152 -7.53 10.80 3.03
CA GLN A 152 -6.80 9.57 2.68
C GLN A 152 -5.28 9.83 2.69
N ARG A 153 -4.87 11.00 2.18
CA ARG A 153 -3.49 11.47 2.18
C ARG A 153 -2.96 11.66 3.60
N GLU A 154 -3.73 12.29 4.49
CA GLU A 154 -3.34 12.43 5.90
C GLU A 154 -3.06 11.07 6.54
N HIS A 155 -3.99 10.11 6.39
CA HIS A 155 -3.82 8.77 6.93
C HIS A 155 -2.63 8.02 6.30
N PHE A 156 -2.47 8.12 4.98
CA PHE A 156 -1.38 7.47 4.27
C PHE A 156 -0.01 8.05 4.64
N ASN A 157 0.08 9.37 4.80
CA ASN A 157 1.33 10.04 5.19
C ASN A 157 1.81 9.60 6.58
N LEU A 158 0.89 9.23 7.49
CA LEU A 158 1.27 8.64 8.78
C LEU A 158 2.02 7.31 8.62
N LEU A 159 1.76 6.54 7.57
CA LEU A 159 2.43 5.25 7.32
C LEU A 159 3.93 5.43 7.08
N TYR A 160 4.31 6.51 6.41
CA TYR A 160 5.69 6.77 5.98
C TYR A 160 6.35 7.92 6.73
N ALA A 161 5.68 8.56 7.70
CA ALA A 161 6.21 9.69 8.44
C ALA A 161 7.52 9.33 9.18
N GLY A 162 7.54 8.18 9.86
CA GLY A 162 8.72 7.67 10.57
C GLY A 162 9.90 7.42 9.61
N THR A 163 9.64 6.70 8.53
CA THR A 163 10.64 6.45 7.46
C THR A 163 11.16 7.75 6.85
N ASN A 164 10.28 8.71 6.53
CA ASN A 164 10.66 10.00 5.99
C ASN A 164 11.59 10.75 6.95
N GLN A 165 11.26 10.75 8.24
CA GLN A 165 12.06 11.41 9.26
C GLN A 165 13.45 10.77 9.36
N VAL A 166 13.53 9.43 9.42
CA VAL A 166 14.80 8.70 9.44
C VAL A 166 15.63 8.99 8.20
N VAL A 167 15.04 8.96 7.00
CA VAL A 167 15.74 9.28 5.74
C VAL A 167 16.29 10.70 5.76
N MET A 168 15.51 11.69 6.22
CA MET A 168 15.96 13.08 6.26
C MET A 168 17.11 13.29 7.25
N GLU A 169 17.02 12.73 8.46
CA GLU A 169 18.06 12.85 9.49
C GLU A 169 19.33 12.07 9.13
N LEU A 170 19.18 10.90 8.50
CA LEU A 170 20.31 10.05 8.12
C LEU A 170 21.08 10.62 6.92
N CYS A 171 20.38 11.27 5.98
CA CYS A 171 20.96 11.83 4.77
C CYS A 171 21.43 13.28 4.91
N GLN A 172 21.35 13.85 6.10
CA GLN A 172 21.91 15.16 6.42
C GLN A 172 23.06 14.98 7.40
N ASP A 173 24.13 15.74 7.20
CA ASP A 173 25.23 15.77 8.17
C ASP A 173 24.70 16.26 9.52
N GLY A 174 24.92 15.47 10.57
CA GLY A 174 24.38 15.79 11.89
C GLY A 174 24.52 14.65 12.89
N PRO A 175 24.10 14.88 14.15
CA PRO A 175 24.35 13.95 15.26
C PRO A 175 23.69 12.59 15.06
N TYR A 176 22.55 12.52 14.38
CA TYR A 176 21.88 11.25 14.12
C TYR A 176 22.63 10.39 13.09
N GLN A 177 23.18 11.01 12.05
CA GLN A 177 24.03 10.31 11.08
C GLN A 177 25.31 9.79 11.75
N ASP A 178 25.94 10.61 12.59
CA ASP A 178 27.14 10.21 13.33
C ASP A 178 26.87 9.03 14.28
N GLU A 179 25.74 9.07 14.99
CA GLU A 179 25.31 7.98 15.88
C GLU A 179 25.01 6.69 15.10
N PHE A 180 24.33 6.79 13.94
CA PHE A 180 24.12 5.63 13.07
C PHE A 180 25.45 5.01 12.64
N LEU A 181 26.39 5.83 12.15
CA LEU A 181 27.70 5.37 11.67
C LEU A 181 28.57 4.79 12.79
N LYS A 182 28.39 5.25 14.04
CA LYS A 182 29.04 4.66 15.23
C LYS A 182 28.61 3.21 15.45
N HIS A 183 27.34 2.88 15.23
CA HIS A 183 26.80 1.54 15.45
C HIS A 183 26.88 0.61 14.23
N ALA A 184 26.91 1.17 13.03
CA ALA A 184 26.86 0.44 11.76
C ALA A 184 27.92 -0.68 11.62
N PRO A 185 29.20 -0.52 12.03
CA PRO A 185 30.20 -1.57 11.89
C PRO A 185 29.85 -2.85 12.65
N CYS A 186 29.33 -2.73 13.87
CA CYS A 186 28.91 -3.91 14.63
C CYS A 186 27.60 -4.49 14.09
N MET A 187 26.66 -3.62 13.71
CA MET A 187 25.40 -4.04 13.10
C MET A 187 25.60 -4.85 11.80
N HIS A 188 26.60 -4.49 11.00
CA HIS A 188 27.01 -5.25 9.83
C HIS A 188 27.55 -6.63 10.16
N LYS A 189 28.33 -6.76 11.24
CA LYS A 189 28.84 -8.05 11.69
C LYS A 189 27.73 -8.99 12.16
N VAL A 190 26.72 -8.48 12.85
CA VAL A 190 25.58 -9.26 13.40
C VAL A 190 24.41 -9.40 12.41
N GLN A 191 24.55 -8.87 11.20
CA GLN A 191 23.52 -8.92 10.16
C GLN A 191 22.95 -10.34 9.93
N PRO A 192 23.77 -11.42 9.82
CA PRO A 192 23.23 -12.76 9.56
C PRO A 192 22.31 -13.28 10.67
N GLU A 193 22.67 -13.07 11.93
CA GLU A 193 21.85 -13.49 13.09
C GLU A 193 20.62 -12.62 13.24
N TYR A 194 20.78 -11.31 13.01
CA TYR A 194 19.69 -10.36 13.00
C TYR A 194 18.64 -10.70 11.92
N GLU A 195 19.07 -11.07 10.71
CA GLU A 195 18.18 -11.48 9.62
C GLU A 195 17.34 -12.71 9.97
N LEU A 196 17.82 -13.60 10.84
CA LEU A 196 17.04 -14.76 11.28
C LEU A 196 15.80 -14.33 12.08
N CYS A 197 15.93 -13.29 12.91
CA CYS A 197 14.81 -12.69 13.62
C CYS A 197 13.77 -12.14 12.64
N TYR A 198 14.20 -11.38 11.63
CA TYR A 198 13.31 -10.79 10.65
C TYR A 198 12.66 -11.84 9.72
N LYS A 199 13.41 -12.87 9.29
CA LYS A 199 12.87 -13.98 8.49
C LYS A 199 11.73 -14.72 9.19
N LYS A 200 11.76 -14.82 10.52
CA LYS A 200 10.67 -15.39 11.29
C LYS A 200 9.40 -14.54 11.17
N TYR A 201 9.53 -13.23 11.35
CA TYR A 201 8.42 -12.29 11.18
C TYR A 201 7.85 -12.30 9.76
N GLN A 202 8.72 -12.31 8.73
CA GLN A 202 8.28 -12.40 7.33
C GLN A 202 7.44 -13.65 7.07
N LYS A 203 7.81 -14.81 7.62
CA LYS A 203 7.01 -16.04 7.49
C LYS A 203 5.64 -15.87 8.13
N THR A 204 5.55 -15.26 9.31
CA THR A 204 4.27 -14.95 9.96
C THR A 204 3.39 -14.07 9.09
N THR A 205 3.94 -13.00 8.50
CA THR A 205 3.19 -12.11 7.61
C THR A 205 2.71 -12.83 6.35
N GLN A 206 3.56 -13.64 5.72
CA GLN A 206 3.20 -14.45 4.55
C GLN A 206 2.11 -15.47 4.86
N GLU A 207 2.14 -16.10 6.04
CA GLU A 207 1.10 -17.02 6.48
C GLU A 207 -0.24 -16.32 6.69
N ILE A 208 -0.23 -15.11 7.25
CA ILE A 208 -1.44 -14.30 7.42
C ILE A 208 -2.04 -13.95 6.06
N GLU A 209 -1.20 -13.47 5.13
CA GLU A 209 -1.63 -13.16 3.76
C GLU A 209 -2.23 -14.37 3.05
N ARG A 210 -1.66 -15.56 3.25
CA ARG A 210 -2.19 -16.80 2.66
C ARG A 210 -3.51 -17.24 3.28
N ARG A 211 -3.77 -16.87 4.54
CA ARG A 211 -4.98 -17.20 5.30
C ARG A 211 -6.09 -16.15 5.17
N ASN A 212 -5.92 -15.14 4.31
CA ASN A 212 -6.80 -13.97 4.12
C ASN A 212 -8.31 -14.25 3.94
N HIS A 213 -8.73 -15.51 3.75
CA HIS A 213 -10.13 -15.92 3.62
C HIS A 213 -10.69 -16.81 4.76
N THR A 214 -9.87 -17.28 5.70
CA THR A 214 -10.31 -18.24 6.74
C THR A 214 -10.04 -17.80 8.18
N ALA A 215 -9.16 -16.81 8.40
CA ALA A 215 -8.81 -16.33 9.73
C ALA A 215 -9.64 -15.10 10.15
N SER A 216 -10.02 -15.02 11.43
CA SER A 216 -10.60 -13.81 12.01
C SER A 216 -9.61 -12.65 11.91
N LEU A 217 -10.08 -11.46 11.50
CA LEU A 217 -9.31 -10.21 11.45
C LEU A 217 -8.55 -9.95 12.77
N ASN A 218 -9.18 -10.21 13.92
CA ASN A 218 -8.56 -10.04 15.24
C ASN A 218 -7.45 -11.06 15.50
N GLY A 219 -7.59 -12.28 14.97
CA GLY A 219 -6.56 -13.32 15.05
C GLY A 219 -5.33 -12.98 14.20
N SER A 220 -5.56 -12.52 12.97
CA SER A 220 -4.50 -12.04 12.07
C SER A 220 -3.75 -10.84 12.65
N LEU A 221 -4.47 -9.86 13.21
CA LEU A 221 -3.85 -8.71 13.86
C LEU A 221 -3.03 -9.12 15.08
N LYS A 222 -3.57 -10.00 15.94
CA LYS A 222 -2.82 -10.55 17.09
C LYS A 222 -1.54 -11.24 16.63
N SER A 223 -1.62 -12.10 15.62
CA SER A 223 -0.46 -12.82 15.09
C SER A 223 0.58 -11.88 14.49
N LEU A 224 0.15 -10.84 13.76
CA LEU A 224 1.04 -9.83 13.19
C LEU A 224 1.77 -9.07 14.31
N CYS A 225 1.02 -8.56 15.29
CA CYS A 225 1.58 -7.77 16.37
C CYS A 225 2.52 -8.58 17.27
N CYS A 226 2.14 -9.81 17.62
CA CYS A 226 3.01 -10.67 18.43
C CYS A 226 4.26 -11.12 17.67
N GLY A 227 4.15 -11.39 16.36
CA GLY A 227 5.31 -11.67 15.51
C GLY A 227 6.26 -10.47 15.43
N PHE A 228 5.71 -9.25 15.34
CA PHE A 228 6.51 -8.02 15.34
C PHE A 228 7.24 -7.80 16.67
N GLN A 229 6.56 -7.98 17.81
CA GLN A 229 7.17 -7.89 19.14
C GLN A 229 8.27 -8.94 19.33
N GLU A 230 8.03 -10.18 18.90
CA GLU A 230 9.04 -11.24 18.95
C GLU A 230 10.28 -10.89 18.10
N PHE A 231 10.08 -10.28 16.93
CA PHE A 231 11.17 -9.76 16.11
C PHE A 231 11.99 -8.69 16.85
N LEU A 232 11.34 -7.71 17.49
CA LEU A 232 12.03 -6.65 18.25
C LEU A 232 12.85 -7.22 19.40
N GLU A 233 12.28 -8.15 20.18
CA GLU A 233 12.97 -8.79 21.32
C GLU A 233 14.14 -9.68 20.86
N CYS A 234 13.93 -10.50 19.82
CA CYS A 234 14.97 -11.33 19.22
C CYS A 234 16.16 -10.48 18.74
N SER A 235 15.86 -9.40 18.02
CA SER A 235 16.85 -8.46 17.50
C SER A 235 17.61 -7.77 18.62
N HIS A 236 16.90 -7.24 19.61
CA HIS A 236 17.51 -6.56 20.75
C HIS A 236 18.45 -7.50 21.52
N HIS A 237 18.02 -8.72 21.84
CA HIS A 237 18.88 -9.69 22.52
C HIS A 237 20.10 -10.09 21.71
N THR A 238 19.94 -10.29 20.40
CA THR A 238 21.03 -10.65 19.48
C THR A 238 22.08 -9.53 19.44
N VAL A 239 21.64 -8.29 19.24
CA VAL A 239 22.53 -7.13 19.19
C VAL A 239 23.18 -6.88 20.55
N ARG A 240 22.42 -6.95 21.66
CA ARG A 240 22.98 -6.74 23.01
C ARG A 240 24.10 -7.72 23.33
N ARG A 241 23.94 -8.99 22.93
CA ARG A 241 24.94 -10.04 23.17
C ARG A 241 26.21 -9.84 22.35
N GLN A 242 26.09 -9.34 21.11
CA GLN A 242 27.23 -9.23 20.18
C GLN A 242 27.89 -7.85 20.16
N CYS A 243 27.12 -6.78 20.37
CA CYS A 243 27.49 -5.39 20.15
C CYS A 243 27.35 -4.50 21.40
N GLY A 244 26.88 -5.05 22.52
CA GLY A 244 26.67 -4.30 23.76
C GLY A 244 25.34 -3.57 23.82
N ASP A 245 25.06 -2.99 24.98
CA ASP A 245 23.74 -2.43 25.30
C ASP A 245 23.43 -1.15 24.52
N ASP A 246 24.43 -0.29 24.35
CA ASP A 246 24.32 0.97 23.60
C ASP A 246 23.82 0.72 22.17
N THR A 247 24.46 -0.22 21.46
CA THR A 247 24.04 -0.62 20.10
C THR A 247 22.67 -1.29 20.09
N ALA A 248 22.33 -2.06 21.12
CA ALA A 248 21.03 -2.72 21.20
C ALA A 248 19.89 -1.72 21.39
N GLN A 249 20.10 -0.69 22.23
CA GLN A 249 19.16 0.39 22.44
C GLN A 249 18.98 1.21 21.16
N PHE A 250 20.08 1.59 20.50
CA PHE A 250 20.03 2.28 19.21
C PHE A 250 19.26 1.47 18.16
N ALA A 251 19.55 0.17 18.03
CA ALA A 251 18.87 -0.72 17.11
C ALA A 251 17.36 -0.78 17.40
N LYS A 252 16.97 -0.90 18.68
CA LYS A 252 15.55 -0.92 19.07
C LYS A 252 14.83 0.38 18.69
N GLU A 253 15.44 1.53 18.95
CA GLU A 253 14.85 2.83 18.62
C GLU A 253 14.74 3.05 17.11
N PHE A 254 15.78 2.66 16.35
CA PHE A 254 15.73 2.70 14.89
C PHE A 254 14.58 1.86 14.35
N LEU A 255 14.40 0.64 14.87
CA LEU A 255 13.33 -0.26 14.44
C LEU A 255 11.93 0.24 14.81
N ASP A 256 11.76 0.84 16.00
CA ASP A 256 10.49 1.46 16.37
C ASP A 256 10.13 2.61 15.43
N ARG A 257 11.11 3.46 15.08
CA ARG A 257 10.92 4.59 14.15
C ARG A 257 10.64 4.17 12.71
N MET A 258 11.27 3.08 12.28
CA MET A 258 11.09 2.51 10.93
C MET A 258 9.78 1.73 10.81
N SER A 259 9.20 1.27 11.93
CA SER A 259 7.89 0.64 11.94
C SER A 259 6.80 1.62 11.50
N SER A 260 5.81 1.15 10.75
CA SER A 260 4.70 2.00 10.35
C SER A 260 3.96 2.50 11.59
N TRP A 261 3.46 3.74 11.54
CA TRP A 261 2.65 4.29 12.64
C TRP A 261 1.46 3.38 12.98
N LEU A 262 0.87 2.72 11.97
CA LEU A 262 -0.20 1.74 12.19
C LEU A 262 0.27 0.55 13.02
N LEU A 263 1.43 -0.04 12.71
CA LEU A 263 1.99 -1.12 13.51
C LEU A 263 2.20 -0.65 14.95
N ARG A 264 2.79 0.53 15.16
CA ARG A 264 3.02 1.05 16.52
C ARG A 264 1.73 1.25 17.30
N VAL A 265 0.72 1.91 16.71
CA VAL A 265 -0.54 2.22 17.40
C VAL A 265 -1.39 0.98 17.61
N HIS A 266 -1.54 0.13 16.58
CA HIS A 266 -2.39 -1.06 16.68
C HIS A 266 -1.74 -2.21 17.44
N CYS A 267 -0.40 -2.27 17.49
CA CYS A 267 0.32 -3.27 18.26
C CYS A 267 0.70 -2.85 19.69
N ALA A 268 0.50 -1.57 20.06
CA ALA A 268 0.67 -1.10 21.44
C ALA A 268 -0.04 -1.95 22.52
N PRO A 269 -1.30 -2.42 22.33
CA PRO A 269 -1.96 -3.26 23.33
C PRO A 269 -1.49 -4.73 23.34
N TYR A 270 -0.69 -5.16 22.36
CA TYR A 270 -0.21 -6.52 22.23
C TYR A 270 1.17 -6.66 22.87
N THR A 271 1.21 -6.73 24.19
CA THR A 271 2.43 -6.92 24.99
C THR A 271 2.70 -8.40 25.28
N GLY A 272 3.85 -8.68 25.92
CA GLY A 272 4.32 -10.05 26.22
C GLY A 272 3.27 -10.96 26.85
N ASP A 273 2.41 -10.45 27.74
CA ASP A 273 1.36 -11.23 28.37
C ASP A 273 0.28 -11.66 27.37
N VAL A 274 -0.19 -10.73 26.53
CA VAL A 274 -1.21 -10.98 25.49
C VAL A 274 -0.69 -11.97 24.45
N CYS A 275 0.59 -11.89 24.13
CA CYS A 275 1.27 -12.77 23.18
C CYS A 275 1.61 -14.14 23.77
N ALA A 276 1.89 -14.23 25.08
CA ALA A 276 2.12 -15.50 25.78
C ALA A 276 0.85 -16.35 25.90
N ILE A 277 -0.32 -15.71 26.06
CA ILE A 277 -1.62 -16.40 26.26
C ILE A 277 -2.08 -17.19 25.01
N GLY A 278 -1.44 -17.00 23.84
CA GLY A 278 -1.80 -17.69 22.59
C GLY A 278 -0.83 -18.76 22.11
N SER A 279 0.30 -18.98 22.79
CA SER A 279 1.17 -20.10 22.45
C SER A 279 0.66 -21.36 23.14
N ASP A 280 0.26 -22.36 22.34
CA ASP A 280 -0.09 -23.73 22.77
C ASP A 280 0.95 -24.37 23.73
N ALA A 281 2.16 -23.80 23.80
CA ALA A 281 3.16 -24.14 24.80
C ALA A 281 2.73 -23.89 26.26
N GLY A 282 1.82 -22.95 26.52
CA GLY A 282 1.31 -22.65 27.86
C GLY A 282 0.35 -23.73 28.37
N VAL A 283 -0.56 -24.20 27.51
CA VAL A 283 -1.55 -25.24 27.85
C VAL A 283 -0.86 -26.57 28.13
N PHE A 284 0.11 -26.96 27.28
CA PHE A 284 0.92 -28.15 27.50
C PHE A 284 1.75 -28.09 28.80
N ARG A 285 2.31 -26.92 29.15
CA ARG A 285 3.11 -26.76 30.38
C ARG A 285 2.27 -26.83 31.65
N VAL A 286 1.10 -26.18 31.68
CA VAL A 286 0.20 -26.23 32.84
C VAL A 286 -0.35 -27.65 33.01
N GLN A 287 -0.73 -28.31 31.91
CA GLN A 287 -1.21 -29.69 31.95
C GLN A 287 -0.10 -30.67 32.39
N ALA A 288 1.14 -30.49 31.92
CA ALA A 288 2.27 -31.31 32.38
C ALA A 288 2.57 -31.11 33.87
N MET A 289 2.55 -29.86 34.36
CA MET A 289 2.76 -29.56 35.79
C MET A 289 1.65 -30.17 36.65
N LEU A 290 0.39 -30.12 36.21
CA LEU A 290 -0.73 -30.74 36.93
C LEU A 290 -0.57 -32.27 37.03
N MET A 291 -0.11 -32.92 35.96
CA MET A 291 0.15 -34.37 35.95
C MET A 291 1.30 -34.77 36.88
N VAL A 292 2.37 -33.96 36.95
CA VAL A 292 3.47 -34.21 37.91
C VAL A 292 2.98 -34.04 39.35
N ILE A 293 2.20 -33.01 39.64
CA ILE A 293 1.64 -32.77 40.98
C ILE A 293 0.75 -33.95 41.40
N LEU A 294 -0.15 -34.40 40.53
CA LEU A 294 -1.01 -35.55 40.82
C LEU A 294 -0.22 -36.85 41.03
N ALA A 295 0.86 -37.08 40.28
CA ALA A 295 1.72 -38.24 40.45
C ALA A 295 2.50 -38.21 41.79
N VAL A 296 2.96 -37.03 42.21
CA VAL A 296 3.62 -36.84 43.51
C VAL A 296 2.65 -37.03 44.65
N LEU A 297 1.44 -36.48 44.54
CA LEU A 297 0.38 -36.66 45.55
C LEU A 297 -0.04 -38.13 45.65
N ALA A 298 -0.20 -38.84 44.53
CA ALA A 298 -0.52 -40.26 44.54
C ALA A 298 0.54 -41.10 45.27
N ARG A 299 1.83 -40.77 45.10
CA ARG A 299 2.94 -41.43 45.82
C ARG A 299 3.07 -41.02 47.28
N TYR A 300 2.49 -39.90 47.69
CA TYR A 300 2.51 -39.46 49.08
C TYR A 300 1.39 -40.10 49.91
N PHE A 301 0.27 -40.46 49.26
CA PHE A 301 -0.90 -41.07 49.89
C PHE A 301 -0.99 -42.60 49.70
N THR A 302 0.05 -43.25 49.16
CA THR A 302 0.24 -44.72 49.19
C THR A 302 1.45 -45.07 50.04
#